data_AF-A0A970Q9E6-F1
#
_entry.id   AF-A0A970Q9E6-F1
#
_cell.length_a   1.000
_cell.length_b   1.000
_cell.length_c   1.000
_cell.angle_alpha   90.00
_cell.angle_beta   90.00
_cell.angle_gamma   90.00
#
_symmetry.space_group_name_H-M   'P 1'
#
loop_
_entity.id
_entity.type
_entity.pdbx_description
1 polymer ?
#
loop_
_entity_poly.entity_id
_entity_poly.type
_entity_poly.pdbx_seq_one_letter_code
_entity_poly.pdbx_strand_id
1 'polypeptide(L)' 'MSSVKGIKAASNSGTLVFLLFAVFLVLKLTGVVDWSWWWVTSPLWLAVLATAAVLILVGGVGFMICRIVKWVRRRLTVTK' A
#
# COMPACT_ATOMS: atom_id res chain seq x y z
N MET A 1 -22.76 -11.69 -30.86
CA MET A 1 -22.25 -10.61 -29.98
C MET A 1 -21.15 -11.19 -29.10
N SER A 2 -19.89 -11.04 -29.51
CA SER A 2 -18.71 -11.59 -28.83
C SER A 2 -18.34 -10.73 -27.62
N SER A 3 -18.51 -11.28 -26.42
CA SER A 3 -18.05 -10.64 -25.19
C SER A 3 -16.53 -10.59 -25.18
N VAL A 4 -15.97 -9.40 -25.36
CA VAL A 4 -14.52 -9.15 -25.33
C VAL A 4 -14.04 -9.49 -23.92
N LYS A 5 -13.23 -10.55 -23.78
CA LYS A 5 -12.57 -10.90 -22.52
C LYS A 5 -11.61 -9.76 -22.14
N GLY A 6 -11.92 -9.08 -21.05
CA GLY A 6 -11.08 -8.01 -20.49
C GLY A 6 -9.64 -8.48 -20.24
N ILE A 7 -8.70 -7.65 -20.66
CA ILE A 7 -7.27 -7.87 -20.47
C ILE A 7 -6.99 -7.69 -18.98
N LYS A 8 -6.66 -8.78 -18.27
CA LYS A 8 -6.09 -8.67 -16.93
C LYS A 8 -4.63 -8.25 -17.06
N ALA A 9 -4.33 -7.01 -16.69
CA ALA A 9 -2.97 -6.54 -16.57
C ALA A 9 -2.23 -7.40 -15.52
N ALA A 10 -1.21 -8.13 -15.96
CA ALA A 10 -0.29 -8.82 -15.07
C ALA A 10 0.77 -7.82 -14.61
N SER A 11 0.74 -7.44 -13.33
CA SER A 11 1.73 -6.56 -12.71
C SER A 11 2.85 -7.39 -12.09
N ASN A 12 4.05 -7.35 -12.67
CA ASN A 12 5.26 -8.03 -12.16
C ASN A 12 6.15 -7.11 -11.30
N SER A 13 5.56 -6.14 -10.60
CA SER A 13 6.27 -5.05 -9.91
C SER A 13 7.15 -5.50 -8.74
N GLY A 14 6.97 -6.72 -8.21
CA GLY A 14 7.63 -7.19 -7.00
C GLY A 14 9.11 -7.58 -7.16
N THR A 15 9.54 -7.93 -8.38
CA THR A 15 10.88 -8.51 -8.61
C THR A 15 12.00 -7.48 -8.46
N LEU A 16 11.75 -6.21 -8.82
CA LEU A 16 12.75 -5.14 -8.72
C LEU A 16 13.07 -4.80 -7.26
N VAL A 17 12.07 -4.78 -6.38
CA VAL A 17 12.26 -4.47 -4.95
C VAL A 17 13.11 -5.53 -4.26
N PHE A 18 12.90 -6.81 -4.61
CA PHE A 18 13.69 -7.92 -4.10
C PHE A 18 15.14 -7.88 -4.58
N LEU A 19 15.38 -7.57 -5.86
CA LEU A 19 16.73 -7.45 -6.40
C LEU A 19 17.50 -6.30 -5.74
N LEU A 20 16.87 -5.13 -5.58
CA LEU A 20 17.49 -4.00 -4.87
C LEU A 20 17.81 -4.37 -3.42
N PHE A 21 16.89 -5.04 -2.70
CA PHE A 21 17.15 -5.51 -1.34
C PHE A 21 18.34 -6.49 -1.29
N ALA A 22 18.40 -7.47 -2.19
CA ALA A 22 19.49 -8.43 -2.26
C ALA A 22 20.84 -7.75 -2.56
N VAL A 23 20.88 -6.76 -3.47
CA VAL A 23 22.10 -5.99 -3.76
C VAL A 23 22.59 -5.22 -2.53
N PHE A 24 21.70 -4.50 -1.83
CA PHE A 24 22.04 -3.79 -0.59
C PHE A 24 22.51 -4.74 0.52
N LEU A 25 21.93 -5.94 0.62
CA LEU A 25 22.32 -6.98 1.57
C LEU A 25 23.76 -7.47 1.31
N VAL A 26 24.07 -7.78 0.04
CA VAL A 26 25.40 -8.27 -0.36
C VAL A 26 26.47 -7.20 -0.15
N LEU A 27 26.17 -5.93 -0.46
CA LEU A 27 27.10 -4.81 -0.27
C LEU A 27 27.46 -4.57 1.21
N LYS A 28 26.50 -4.79 2.14
CA LYS A 28 26.77 -4.73 3.58
C LYS A 28 27.63 -5.91 4.05
N LEU A 29 27.32 -7.13 3.59
CA LEU A 29 28.09 -8.33 3.93
C LEU A 29 29.54 -8.28 3.42
N THR A 30 29.77 -7.61 2.30
CA THR A 30 31.12 -7.36 1.76
C THR A 30 31.85 -6.19 2.42
N GLY A 31 31.25 -5.54 3.42
CA GLY A 31 31.90 -4.50 4.22
C GLY A 31 32.15 -3.19 3.48
N VAL A 32 31.54 -2.98 2.31
CA VAL A 32 31.72 -1.75 1.51
C VAL A 32 31.01 -0.56 2.15
N VAL A 33 29.99 -0.82 2.99
CA VAL A 33 29.15 0.22 3.61
C VAL A 33 28.87 -0.07 5.09
N ASP A 34 29.35 0.80 5.98
CA ASP A 34 29.17 0.70 7.44
C ASP A 34 27.80 1.21 7.96
N TRP A 35 26.89 1.61 7.07
CA TRP A 35 25.60 2.19 7.44
C TRP A 35 24.72 1.32 8.35
N SER A 36 23.90 1.97 9.15
CA SER A 36 22.93 1.30 10.03
C SER A 36 21.99 0.37 9.25
N TRP A 37 21.61 -0.75 9.87
CA TRP A 37 20.73 -1.79 9.30
C TRP A 37 19.34 -1.26 8.89
N TRP A 38 18.95 -0.13 9.45
CA TRP A 38 17.76 0.62 9.07
C TRP A 38 17.77 1.10 7.61
N TRP A 39 18.94 1.43 7.05
CA TRP A 39 19.05 1.83 5.64
C TRP A 39 19.02 0.65 4.68
N VAL A 40 19.55 -0.51 5.08
CA VAL A 40 19.49 -1.75 4.27
C VAL A 40 18.06 -2.22 4.05
N THR A 41 17.19 -1.98 5.04
CA THR A 41 15.76 -2.33 4.96
C THR A 41 14.91 -1.23 4.30
N SER A 42 15.47 -0.06 3.96
CA SER A 42 14.75 1.09 3.38
C SER A 42 13.83 0.73 2.19
N PRO A 43 14.24 -0.14 1.23
CA PRO A 43 13.36 -0.56 0.13
C PRO A 43 12.08 -1.26 0.60
N LEU A 44 12.18 -2.01 1.71
CA LEU A 44 11.07 -2.72 2.32
C LEU A 44 10.16 -1.75 3.10
N TRP A 45 10.74 -0.77 3.80
CA TRP A 45 9.98 0.28 4.47
C TRP A 45 9.17 1.13 3.49
N LEU A 46 9.70 1.42 2.30
CA LEU A 46 8.99 2.20 1.29
C LEU A 46 7.69 1.51 0.85
N ALA A 47 7.73 0.19 0.68
CA ALA A 47 6.54 -0.62 0.36
C ALA A 47 5.51 -0.63 1.52
N VAL A 48 5.99 -0.75 2.76
CA VAL A 48 5.12 -0.73 3.96
C VAL A 48 4.44 0.63 4.12
N LEU A 49 5.18 1.73 3.99
CA LEU A 49 4.67 3.10 4.06
C LEU A 49 3.65 3.37 2.96
N ALA A 50 3.94 2.97 1.73
CA ALA A 50 3.00 3.13 0.61
C ALA A 50 1.68 2.37 0.88
N THR A 51 1.77 1.13 1.38
CA THR A 51 0.59 0.32 1.70
C THR A 51 -0.21 0.94 2.85
N ALA A 52 0.47 1.38 3.92
CA ALA A 52 -0.16 2.02 5.06
C ALA A 52 -0.87 3.33 4.67
N ALA A 53 -0.23 4.17 3.84
CA ALA A 53 -0.80 5.42 3.36
C ALA A 53 -2.09 5.19 2.55
N VAL A 54 -2.10 4.18 1.67
CA VAL A 54 -3.29 3.81 0.89
C VAL A 54 -4.40 3.29 1.80
N LEU A 55 -4.09 2.44 2.78
CA LEU A 55 -5.08 1.93 3.74
C LEU A 55 -5.69 3.04 4.59
N ILE A 56 -4.89 4.03 5.00
CA ILE A 56 -5.39 5.19 5.76
C ILE A 56 -6.26 6.07 4.88
N LEU A 57 -5.89 6.31 3.63
CA LEU A 57 -6.72 7.07 2.69
C LEU A 57 -8.05 6.37 2.42
N VAL A 58 -8.01 5.10 2.02
CA VAL A 58 -9.22 4.32 1.69
C VAL A 58 -10.09 4.10 2.93
N GLY A 59 -9.48 3.68 4.03
CA GLY A 59 -10.14 3.45 5.31
C GLY A 59 -10.69 4.76 5.90
N GLY A 60 -9.93 5.85 5.85
CA GLY A 60 -10.33 7.16 6.33
C GLY A 60 -11.47 7.77 5.52
N VAL A 61 -11.39 7.73 4.18
CA VAL A 61 -12.46 8.20 3.29
C VAL A 61 -13.72 7.36 3.44
N GLY A 62 -13.60 6.03 3.43
CA GLY A 62 -14.72 5.11 3.62
C GLY A 62 -15.37 5.26 5.00
N PHE A 63 -14.57 5.43 6.04
CA PHE A 63 -15.04 5.72 7.39
C PHE A 63 -15.78 7.06 7.44
N MET A 64 -15.24 8.11 6.84
CA MET A 64 -15.89 9.43 6.79
C MET A 64 -17.26 9.36 6.12
N ILE A 65 -17.35 8.72 4.94
CA ILE A 65 -18.62 8.55 4.22
C ILE A 65 -19.61 7.74 5.07
N CYS A 66 -19.17 6.62 5.66
CA CYS A 66 -20.03 5.82 6.54
C CYS A 66 -20.51 6.61 7.76
N ARG A 67 -19.66 7.46 8.33
CA ARG A 67 -20.00 8.30 9.48
C ARG A 67 -21.07 9.32 9.11
N ILE A 68 -20.94 9.96 7.95
CA ILE A 68 -21.92 10.92 7.42
C ILE A 68 -23.24 10.21 7.11
N VAL A 69 -23.21 9.07 6.41
CA VAL A 69 -24.42 8.28 6.07
C VAL A 69 -25.12 7.79 7.34
N LYS A 70 -24.38 7.30 8.34
CA LYS A 70 -24.94 6.92 9.64
C LYS A 70 -25.49 8.11 10.43
N TRP A 71 -24.90 9.29 10.27
CA TRP A 71 -25.38 10.52 10.92
C TRP A 71 -26.69 11.00 10.29
N VAL A 72 -26.77 11.04 8.96
CA VAL A 72 -27.99 11.44 8.22
C VAL A 72 -29.11 10.42 8.40
N ARG A 73 -28.81 9.11 8.37
CA ARG A 73 -29.83 8.07 8.58
C ARG A 73 -30.52 8.21 9.93
N ARG A 74 -29.78 8.58 10.98
CA ARG A 74 -30.35 8.83 12.31
C ARG A 74 -31.23 10.08 12.37
N ARG A 75 -31.02 11.04 11.47
CA ARG A 75 -31.85 12.24 11.38
C ARG A 75 -33.21 11.98 10.73
N LEU A 76 -33.30 11.03 9.79
CA LEU A 76 -34.54 10.75 9.04
C LEU A 76 -35.53 9.82 9.78
N THR A 77 -35.09 9.11 10.81
CA THR A 77 -35.95 8.21 11.61
C THR A 77 -36.72 8.92 12.73
N VAL A 78 -36.42 10.19 13.02
CA VAL A 78 -37.02 10.94 14.15
C VAL A 78 -38.25 11.76 13.71
N THR A 79 -38.52 11.84 12.40
CA THR A 79 -39.60 12.67 11.82
C THR A 79 -40.80 11.87 11.29
N LYS A 80 -40.90 10.58 11.62
CA LYS A 80 -42.13 9.79 11.44
C LYS A 80 -42.73 9.51 12.80
#